data_AF-A0A9X6AAX7-F1
#
_entry.id   AF-A0A9X6AAX7-F1
#
_cell.length_a   1.000
_cell.length_b   1.000
_cell.length_c   1.000
_cell.angle_alpha   90.00
_cell.angle_beta   90.00
_cell.angle_gamma   90.00
#
_symmetry.space_group_name_H-M   'P 1'
#
loop_
_entity.id
_entity.type
_entity.pdbx_description
1 polymer ?
#
loop_
_entity_poly.entity_id
_entity_poly.type
_entity_poly.pdbx_seq_one_letter_code
_entity_poly.pdbx_strand_id
1 'polypeptide(L)'
;AVREELTDRYGKLPEPVENLLLVAGLRMLARACGVGEVVLQGNNIRFAPAELRESQELRLKRLYPGTVIKPAAHQLLVPRPKTAKVGGKPLVGRELLGWTGEFLATILGS
;
A
#
# COMPACT_ATOMS: atom_id res chain seq x y z
N ALA A 1 -18.46 11.33 7.35
CA ALA A 1 -18.31 11.49 8.81
C ALA A 1 -17.07 12.32 9.17
N VAL A 2 -15.90 11.73 9.46
CA VAL A 2 -14.75 12.48 10.05
C VAL A 2 -14.28 13.67 9.21
N ARG A 3 -14.17 13.52 7.88
CA ARG A 3 -13.78 14.64 6.98
C ARG A 3 -14.77 15.80 7.01
N GLU A 4 -16.07 15.49 7.01
CA GLU A 4 -17.14 16.49 7.01
C GLU A 4 -17.15 17.23 8.34
N GLU A 5 -17.02 16.50 9.46
CA GLU A 5 -16.92 17.10 10.79
C GLU A 5 -15.71 18.03 10.93
N LEU A 6 -14.53 17.63 10.42
CA LEU A 6 -13.36 18.50 10.44
C LEU A 6 -13.55 19.75 9.57
N THR A 7 -14.19 19.60 8.41
CA THR A 7 -14.45 20.74 7.52
C THR A 7 -15.46 21.71 8.13
N ASP A 8 -16.52 21.19 8.76
CA ASP A 8 -17.56 21.99 9.42
C ASP A 8 -17.00 22.81 10.59
N ARG A 9 -16.12 22.20 11.42
CA ARG A 9 -15.55 22.87 12.59
C ARG A 9 -14.36 23.78 12.29
N TYR A 10 -13.53 23.43 11.30
CA TYR A 10 -12.23 24.08 11.09
C TYR A 10 -12.06 24.68 9.68
N GLY A 11 -13.06 24.55 8.80
CA GLY A 11 -12.99 25.02 7.41
C GLY A 11 -12.14 24.14 6.51
N LYS A 12 -11.55 24.73 5.45
CA LYS A 12 -10.77 23.99 4.46
C LYS A 12 -9.59 23.26 5.11
N LEU A 13 -9.52 21.95 4.91
CA LEU A 13 -8.46 21.13 5.47
C LEU A 13 -7.09 21.47 4.84
N PRO A 14 -6.05 21.71 5.65
CA PRO A 14 -4.68 21.80 5.16
C PRO A 14 -4.22 20.48 4.53
N GLU A 15 -3.28 20.56 3.57
CA GLU A 15 -2.76 19.38 2.86
C GLU A 15 -2.23 18.28 3.81
N PRO A 16 -1.52 18.57 4.92
CA PRO A 16 -1.10 17.54 5.86
C PRO A 16 -2.27 16.76 6.48
N VAL A 17 -3.39 17.43 6.76
CA VAL A 17 -4.60 16.80 7.33
C VAL A 17 -5.25 15.89 6.30
N GLU A 18 -5.35 16.33 5.05
CA GLU A 18 -5.82 15.46 3.96
C GLU A 18 -4.94 14.22 3.79
N ASN A 19 -3.62 14.38 3.88
CA ASN A 19 -2.68 13.26 3.79
C ASN A 19 -2.89 12.25 4.93
N LEU A 20 -3.14 12.73 6.15
CA LEU A 20 -3.45 11.86 7.29
C LEU A 20 -4.76 11.08 7.09
N LEU A 21 -5.79 11.71 6.52
CA LEU A 21 -7.04 11.01 6.18
C LEU A 21 -6.83 9.92 5.13
N LEU A 22 -5.99 10.17 4.12
CA LEU A 22 -5.62 9.15 3.13
C LEU A 22 -4.85 7.99 3.75
N VAL A 23 -3.88 8.28 4.64
CA VAL A 23 -3.14 7.25 5.39
C VAL A 23 -4.07 6.43 6.30
N ALA A 24 -5.03 7.08 6.96
CA ALA A 24 -6.01 6.41 7.80
C ALA A 24 -6.89 5.45 6.97
N GLY A 25 -7.38 5.91 5.80
CA GLY A 25 -8.13 5.07 4.87
C GLY A 25 -7.30 3.87 4.39
N LEU A 26 -6.04 4.09 4.01
CA LEU A 26 -5.13 3.01 3.60
C LEU A 26 -4.91 1.99 4.73
N ARG A 27 -4.76 2.46 5.98
CA ARG A 27 -4.61 1.59 7.15
C ARG A 27 -5.84 0.71 7.36
N MET A 28 -7.04 1.26 7.19
CA MET A 28 -8.28 0.49 7.27
C MET A 28 -8.37 -0.56 6.16
N LEU A 29 -8.00 -0.20 4.92
CA LEU A 29 -7.95 -1.14 3.81
C LEU A 29 -6.93 -2.26 4.05
N ALA A 30 -5.72 -1.93 4.48
CA ALA A 30 -4.69 -2.92 4.81
C ALA A 30 -5.18 -3.92 5.86
N ARG A 31 -5.82 -3.41 6.93
CA ARG A 31 -6.41 -4.26 7.98
C ARG A 31 -7.51 -5.17 7.44
N ALA A 32 -8.38 -4.66 6.56
CA ALA A 32 -9.43 -5.48 5.93
C ALA A 32 -8.84 -6.60 5.05
N CYS A 33 -7.67 -6.37 4.46
CA CYS A 33 -6.89 -7.37 3.73
C CYS A 33 -6.00 -8.27 4.63
N GLY A 34 -6.10 -8.17 5.96
CA GLY A 34 -5.30 -8.96 6.90
C GLY A 34 -3.86 -8.47 7.11
N VAL A 35 -3.51 -7.28 6.58
CA VAL A 35 -2.16 -6.69 6.71
C VAL A 35 -2.13 -5.71 7.88
N GLY A 36 -1.19 -5.89 8.80
CA GLY A 36 -0.96 -5.01 9.95
C GLY A 36 0.13 -3.97 9.71
N GLU A 37 1.10 -4.28 8.86
CA GLU A 37 2.28 -3.47 8.60
C GLU A 37 2.51 -3.28 7.11
N VAL A 38 2.74 -2.03 6.70
CA VAL A 38 3.21 -1.64 5.38
C VAL A 38 4.41 -0.72 5.56
N VAL A 39 5.61 -1.21 5.23
CA VAL A 39 6.87 -0.53 5.59
C VAL A 39 7.83 -0.50 4.41
N LEU A 40 8.49 0.64 4.18
CA LEU A 40 9.61 0.71 3.24
C LEU A 40 10.81 -0.05 3.81
N GLN A 41 11.31 -1.04 3.06
CA GLN A 41 12.50 -1.81 3.41
C GLN A 41 13.47 -1.80 2.23
N GLY A 42 14.45 -0.89 2.27
CA GLY A 42 15.35 -0.64 1.15
C GLY A 42 14.57 -0.21 -0.09
N ASN A 43 14.72 -0.96 -1.19
CA ASN A 43 14.01 -0.72 -2.44
C ASN A 43 12.65 -1.43 -2.55
N ASN A 44 12.22 -2.11 -1.48
CA ASN A 44 10.95 -2.83 -1.44
C ASN A 44 9.97 -2.19 -0.46
N ILE A 45 8.70 -2.51 -0.64
CA ILE A 45 7.64 -2.29 0.33
C ILE A 45 7.33 -3.67 0.94
N ARG A 46 7.47 -3.76 2.26
CA ARG A 46 7.15 -4.96 3.04
C ARG A 46 5.69 -4.90 3.48
N PHE A 47 4.96 -5.97 3.23
CA PHE A 47 3.60 -6.20 3.73
C PHE A 47 3.64 -7.38 4.72
N ALA A 48 3.08 -7.20 5.91
CA ALA A 48 3.03 -8.25 6.94
C ALA A 48 1.85 -8.09 7.92
N PRO A 49 1.30 -9.17 8.48
CA PRO A 49 1.40 -10.51 7.93
C PRO A 49 0.72 -10.56 6.56
N ALA A 50 1.13 -11.48 5.71
CA ALA A 50 0.51 -11.72 4.42
C ALA A 50 0.67 -13.20 4.03
N GLU A 51 -0.46 -13.86 3.82
CA GLU A 51 -0.55 -15.22 3.31
C GLU A 51 -1.30 -15.19 1.99
N LEU A 52 -0.83 -15.97 1.02
CA LEU A 52 -1.35 -15.97 -0.33
C LEU A 52 -1.84 -17.36 -0.70
N ARG A 53 -3.00 -17.42 -1.36
CA ARG A 53 -3.41 -18.57 -2.15
C ARG A 53 -2.48 -18.68 -3.36
N GLU A 54 -2.33 -19.88 -3.91
CA GLU A 54 -1.48 -20.14 -5.08
C GLU A 54 -1.80 -19.21 -6.27
N SER A 55 -3.09 -18.98 -6.54
CA SER A 55 -3.53 -18.06 -7.60
C SER A 55 -3.12 -16.61 -7.34
N GLN A 56 -3.13 -16.17 -6.08
CA GLN A 56 -2.67 -14.84 -5.68
C GLN A 56 -1.15 -14.73 -5.83
N GLU A 57 -0.39 -15.77 -5.49
CA GLU A 57 1.06 -15.80 -5.72
C GLU A 57 1.43 -15.70 -7.21
N LEU A 58 0.75 -16.46 -8.07
CA LEU A 58 0.97 -16.43 -9.52
C LEU A 58 0.67 -15.03 -10.08
N ARG A 59 -0.45 -14.44 -9.66
CA ARG A 59 -0.82 -13.07 -10.05
C ARG A 59 0.19 -12.04 -9.54
N LEU A 60 0.65 -12.16 -8.30
CA LEU A 60 1.67 -11.31 -7.70
C LEU A 60 2.98 -11.36 -8.48
N LYS A 61 3.50 -12.55 -8.76
CA LYS A 61 4.75 -12.75 -9.53
C LYS A 61 4.63 -12.19 -10.95
N ARG A 62 3.45 -12.30 -11.58
CA ARG A 62 3.17 -11.76 -12.92
C ARG A 62 3.12 -10.23 -12.96
N LEU A 63 2.39 -9.61 -12.03
CA LEU A 63 2.13 -8.16 -12.03
C LEU A 63 3.27 -7.36 -11.39
N TYR A 64 3.98 -7.95 -10.43
CA TYR A 64 5.02 -7.30 -9.64
C TYR A 64 6.31 -8.13 -9.67
N PRO A 65 6.97 -8.22 -10.84
CA PRO A 65 8.21 -8.97 -10.98
C PRO A 65 9.29 -8.44 -10.03
N GLY A 66 10.07 -9.34 -9.42
CA GLY A 66 11.06 -9.02 -8.39
C GLY A 66 10.51 -9.08 -6.96
N THR A 67 9.24 -9.42 -6.78
CA THR A 67 8.67 -9.70 -5.45
C THR A 67 9.35 -10.90 -4.79
N VAL A 68 9.71 -10.76 -3.52
CA VAL A 68 10.20 -11.84 -2.67
C VAL A 68 9.12 -12.22 -1.66
N ILE A 69 8.68 -13.47 -1.69
CA ILE A 69 7.74 -14.03 -0.73
C ILE A 69 8.55 -14.76 0.35
N LYS A 70 8.27 -14.48 1.63
CA LYS A 70 8.89 -15.13 2.78
C LYS A 70 7.82 -15.84 3.61
N PRO A 71 7.45 -17.09 3.27
CA PRO A 71 6.34 -17.79 3.92
C PRO A 71 6.55 -17.96 5.43
N ALA A 72 7.75 -18.38 5.85
CA ALA A 72 8.07 -18.58 7.27
C ALA A 72 7.95 -17.30 8.13
N ALA A 73 8.03 -16.12 7.51
CA ALA A 73 7.87 -14.84 8.20
C ALA A 73 6.52 -14.17 7.90
N HIS A 74 5.66 -14.79 7.09
CA HIS A 74 4.41 -14.22 6.58
C HIS A 74 4.61 -12.83 5.96
N GLN A 75 5.63 -12.68 5.11
CA GLN A 75 6.04 -11.38 4.55
C GLN A 75 6.07 -11.40 3.02
N LEU A 76 5.63 -10.29 2.42
CA LEU A 76 5.85 -9.98 1.01
C LEU A 76 6.77 -8.76 0.91
N LEU A 77 7.84 -8.86 0.11
CA LEU A 77 8.70 -7.74 -0.25
C LEU A 77 8.48 -7.41 -1.72
N VAL A 78 7.69 -6.38 -1.99
CA VAL A 78 7.30 -5.98 -3.34
C VAL A 78 8.18 -4.81 -3.78
N PRO A 79 8.79 -4.82 -4.98
CA PRO A 79 9.58 -3.69 -5.46
C PRO A 79 8.79 -2.39 -5.41
N ARG A 80 9.40 -1.35 -4.84
CA ARG A 80 8.77 -0.03 -4.76
C ARG A 80 8.54 0.49 -6.18
N PRO A 81 7.32 0.96 -6.51
CA PRO A 81 7.02 1.49 -7.84
C PRO A 81 7.86 2.73 -8.12
N LYS A 82 8.16 2.95 -9.40
CA LYS A 82 8.90 4.11 -9.91
C LYS A 82 8.08 4.81 -10.98
N THR A 83 8.36 6.09 -11.20
CA THR A 83 7.70 6.91 -12.24
C THR A 83 7.92 6.40 -13.66
N ALA A 84 8.97 5.60 -13.89
CA ALA A 84 9.26 4.95 -15.17
C ALA A 84 10.07 3.66 -14.94
N LYS A 85 10.03 2.72 -15.91
CA LYS A 85 10.75 1.44 -15.86
C LYS A 85 12.27 1.62 -15.80
N VAL A 86 12.81 2.55 -16.57
CA VAL A 86 14.25 2.88 -16.63
C VAL A 86 14.44 4.34 -16.27
N GLY A 87 15.38 4.64 -15.37
CA GLY A 87 15.68 6.02 -14.93
C GLY A 87 14.60 6.68 -14.05
N GLY A 88 13.49 5.98 -13.75
CA GLY A 88 12.41 6.51 -12.93
C GLY A 88 12.80 6.72 -11.47
N LYS A 89 12.19 7.73 -10.83
CA LYS A 89 12.33 7.98 -9.40
C LYS A 89 11.30 7.14 -8.62
N PRO A 90 11.60 6.68 -7.40
CA PRO A 90 10.62 5.98 -6.58
C PRO A 90 9.39 6.85 -6.31
N LEU A 91 8.19 6.28 -6.42
CA LEU A 91 6.95 7.01 -6.07
C LEU A 91 6.97 7.41 -4.59
N VAL A 92 6.43 8.58 -4.29
CA VAL A 92 6.36 9.17 -2.94
C VAL A 92 4.97 9.75 -2.68
N GLY A 93 4.69 10.14 -1.43
CA GLY A 93 3.48 10.87 -1.07
C GLY A 93 2.18 10.18 -1.51
N ARG A 94 1.24 10.95 -2.03
CA ARG A 94 -0.10 10.48 -2.43
C ARG A 94 -0.05 9.43 -3.55
N GLU A 95 0.90 9.51 -4.47
CA GLU A 95 1.05 8.52 -5.55
C GLU A 95 1.42 7.14 -4.99
N LEU A 96 2.35 7.11 -4.03
CA LEU A 96 2.73 5.86 -3.36
C LEU A 96 1.56 5.29 -2.54
N LEU A 97 0.78 6.15 -1.87
CA LEU A 97 -0.42 5.72 -1.13
C LEU A 97 -1.46 5.10 -2.08
N GLY A 98 -1.72 5.74 -3.23
CA GLY A 98 -2.64 5.25 -4.25
C GLY A 98 -2.23 3.89 -4.79
N TRP A 99 -0.97 3.76 -5.20
CA TRP A 99 -0.41 2.48 -5.67
C TRP A 99 -0.49 1.38 -4.60
N THR A 100 -0.23 1.72 -3.33
CA THR A 100 -0.32 0.77 -2.23
C THR A 100 -1.76 0.28 -2.03
N GLY A 101 -2.73 1.19 -2.12
CA GLY A 101 -4.15 0.83 -2.05
C GLY A 101 -4.58 -0.11 -3.18
N GLU A 102 -4.15 0.17 -4.41
CA GLU A 102 -4.41 -0.68 -5.57
C GLU A 102 -3.78 -2.07 -5.42
N PHE A 103 -2.54 -2.14 -4.93
CA PHE A 103 -1.85 -3.39 -4.63
C PHE A 103 -2.64 -4.24 -3.63
N LEU A 104 -3.04 -3.65 -2.50
CA LEU A 104 -3.83 -4.33 -1.46
C LEU A 104 -5.13 -4.89 -2.04
N ALA A 105 -5.89 -4.08 -2.78
CA ALA A 105 -7.16 -4.50 -3.38
C ALA A 105 -6.97 -5.61 -4.43
N THR A 106 -5.97 -5.47 -5.30
CA THR A 106 -5.76 -6.38 -6.44
C THR A 106 -5.15 -7.72 -6.03
N ILE A 107 -4.23 -7.73 -5.07
CA ILE A 107 -3.52 -8.96 -4.68
C ILE A 107 -4.14 -9.62 -3.46
N LEU A 108 -4.40 -8.85 -2.40
CA LEU A 108 -4.80 -9.38 -1.09
C LEU A 108 -6.31 -9.30 -0.84
N GLY A 109 -7.02 -8.41 -1.54
CA GLY A 109 -8.47 -8.24 -1.45
C GLY A 109 -9.30 -9.17 -2.34
N SER A 110 -8.68 -10.05 -3.13
CA SER A 110 -9.38 -10.97 -4.06
C SER A 110 -8.93 -12.42 -3.96
#